data_AF-A0A1W9PL32-F1
#
_entry.id   AF-A0A1W9PL32-F1
#
_cell.length_a   1.000
_cell.length_b   1.000
_cell.length_c   1.000
_cell.angle_alpha   90.00
_cell.angle_beta   90.00
_cell.angle_gamma   90.00
#
_symmetry.space_group_name_H-M   'P 1'
#
loop_
_entity.id
_entity.type
_entity.pdbx_description
1 polymer ?
#
loop_
_entity_poly.entity_id
_entity_poly.type
_entity_poly.pdbx_seq_one_letter_code
_entity_poly.pdbx_strand_id
1 'polypeptide(L)' 'MNRELNDRKLTNRLVEEIAKKYVGKNGGYVRVLRLGFRRGDAAEMALVQLVESGSEE' A
#
# COMPACT_ATOMS: atom_id res chain seq x y z
N MET A 1 0.30 0.31 21.34
CA MET A 1 0.16 0.99 20.03
C MET A 1 1.56 1.29 19.53
N ASN A 2 1.84 1.09 18.24
CA ASN A 2 3.13 1.47 17.68
C ASN A 2 3.13 2.96 17.28
N ARG A 3 4.31 3.56 17.19
CA ARG A 3 4.48 4.99 16.86
C ARG A 3 3.92 5.35 15.47
N GLU A 4 4.06 4.43 14.52
CA GLU A 4 3.78 4.69 13.11
C GLU A 4 2.28 4.67 12.78
N LEU A 5 1.55 3.67 13.27
CA LEU A 5 0.12 3.51 12.94
C LEU A 5 -0.80 3.97 14.07
N ASN A 6 -0.31 4.02 15.30
CA ASN A 6 -1.09 4.32 16.51
C ASN A 6 -2.36 3.46 16.68
N ASP A 7 -2.48 2.36 15.95
CA ASP A 7 -3.63 1.46 15.95
C ASP A 7 -3.16 0.00 16.01
N ARG A 8 -3.63 -0.71 17.04
CA ARG A 8 -3.27 -2.10 17.29
C ARG A 8 -3.87 -3.05 16.26
N LYS A 9 -5.11 -2.81 15.81
CA LYS A 9 -5.78 -3.66 14.80
C LYS A 9 -5.06 -3.54 13.46
N LEU A 10 -4.72 -2.32 13.04
CA LEU A 10 -3.97 -2.10 11.80
C LEU A 10 -2.57 -2.71 11.87
N THR A 11 -1.87 -2.58 12.99
CA THR A 11 -0.55 -3.18 13.19
C THR A 11 -0.61 -4.70 13.07
N ASN A 12 -1.59 -5.34 13.72
CA ASN A 12 -1.77 -6.78 13.64
C ASN A 12 -2.06 -7.22 12.20
N ARG A 13 -2.98 -6.55 11.50
CA ARG A 13 -3.29 -6.84 10.11
C ARG A 13 -2.07 -6.72 9.19
N LEU A 14 -1.25 -5.68 9.39
CA LEU A 14 -0.04 -5.47 8.61
C LEU A 14 0.93 -6.66 8.74
N VAL A 15 1.11 -7.18 9.96
CA VAL A 15 2.07 -8.27 10.22
C VAL A 15 1.48 -9.64 9.89
N GLU A 16 0.25 -9.90 10.30
CA GLU A 16 -0.37 -11.24 10.22
C GLU A 16 -0.89 -11.58 8.82
N GLU A 17 -1.31 -10.58 8.03
CA GLU A 17 -1.88 -10.77 6.70
C GLU A 17 -0.97 -10.22 5.61
N ILE A 18 -0.61 -8.93 5.70
CA ILE A 18 0.05 -8.23 4.58
C ILE A 18 1.51 -8.68 4.46
N ALA A 19 2.28 -8.69 5.55
CA ALA A 19 3.71 -9.00 5.52
C ALA A 19 4.02 -10.40 4.96
N LYS A 20 3.17 -11.39 5.26
CA LYS A 20 3.30 -12.76 4.74
C LYS A 20 3.31 -12.84 3.22
N LYS A 21 2.55 -11.95 2.55
CA LYS A 21 2.49 -11.90 1.10
C LYS A 21 3.82 -11.44 0.47
N TYR A 22 4.62 -10.66 1.19
CA TYR A 22 5.85 -10.08 0.66
C TYR A 22 7.13 -10.77 1.14
N VAL A 23 7.03 -11.98 1.71
CA VAL A 23 8.20 -12.75 2.14
C VAL A 23 9.08 -13.02 0.92
N GLY A 24 10.34 -12.59 0.98
CA GLY A 24 11.31 -12.72 -0.12
C GLY A 24 11.38 -11.52 -1.08
N LYS A 25 10.47 -10.53 -0.97
CA LYS A 25 10.56 -9.28 -1.73
C LYS A 25 11.30 -8.22 -0.90
N ASN A 26 12.41 -7.69 -1.43
CA ASN A 26 13.16 -6.60 -0.81
C ASN A 26 12.90 -5.28 -1.56
N GLY A 27 11.95 -4.49 -1.07
CA GLY A 27 11.56 -3.20 -1.65
C GLY A 27 10.47 -3.26 -2.73
N GLY A 28 9.98 -2.08 -3.14
CA GLY A 28 8.96 -1.96 -4.18
C GLY A 28 7.58 -2.52 -3.78
N TYR A 29 7.18 -2.34 -2.53
CA TYR A 29 5.89 -2.83 -2.00
C TYR A 29 4.67 -2.01 -2.47
N VAL A 30 4.92 -0.80 -2.98
CA VAL A 30 3.89 0.16 -3.39
C VAL A 30 4.15 0.61 -4.82
N ARG A 31 3.08 0.74 -5.61
CA ARG A 31 3.06 1.37 -6.92
C ARG A 31 2.21 2.65 -6.86
N VAL A 32 2.65 3.66 -7.60
CA VAL A 32 1.93 4.92 -7.78
C VAL A 32 1.54 5.06 -9.25
N LEU A 33 0.25 5.26 -9.52
CA LEU A 33 -0.28 5.51 -10.87
C LEU A 33 -0.83 6.93 -10.93
N ARG A 34 -0.37 7.75 -11.89
CA ARG A 34 -0.90 9.10 -12.09
C ARG A 34 -2.28 9.04 -12.74
N LEU A 35 -3.26 9.71 -12.15
CA LEU A 35 -4.66 9.71 -12.61
C LEU A 35 -5.07 11.01 -13.33
N GLY A 36 -4.20 12.02 -13.36
CA GLY A 36 -4.52 13.33 -13.89
C GLY A 36 -5.12 14.25 -12.83
N PHE A 37 -5.98 15.18 -13.24
CA PHE A 37 -6.48 16.24 -12.35
C PHE A 37 -7.88 15.95 -11.82
N ARG A 38 -8.10 16.21 -10.53
CA ARG A 38 -9.41 16.11 -9.88
C ARG A 38 -10.36 17.18 -10.42
N ARG A 39 -11.58 16.77 -10.73
CA ARG A 39 -12.63 17.68 -11.21
C ARG A 39 -13.07 18.61 -10.07
N GLY A 40 -13.02 19.91 -10.32
CA GLY A 40 -13.47 20.96 -9.39
C GLY A 40 -12.34 21.89 -8.95
N ASP A 41 -11.23 21.32 -8.51
CA ASP A 41 -10.07 22.06 -7.99
C ASP A 41 -8.78 21.86 -8.81
N ALA A 42 -8.83 21.04 -9.86
CA ALA A 42 -7.69 20.72 -10.72
C ALA A 42 -6.47 20.21 -9.93
N ALA A 43 -6.68 19.54 -8.80
CA ALA A 43 -5.59 18.96 -8.01
C ALA A 43 -5.01 17.73 -8.74
N GLU A 44 -3.68 17.60 -8.83
CA GLU A 44 -3.04 16.40 -9.39
C GLU A 44 -3.28 15.20 -8.48
N MET A 45 -3.78 14.10 -9.06
CA MET A 45 -4.17 12.89 -8.35
C MET A 45 -3.28 11.71 -8.73
N ALA A 46 -3.04 10.83 -7.76
CA ALA A 46 -2.40 9.55 -7.99
C ALA A 46 -3.10 8.44 -7.18
N LEU A 47 -3.16 7.24 -7.76
CA LEU A 47 -3.54 6.02 -7.06
C LEU A 47 -2.30 5.38 -6.45
N VAL A 48 -2.30 5.24 -5.13
CA VAL A 48 -1.25 4.53 -4.40
C VAL A 48 -1.80 3.16 -4.01
N GLN A 49 -1.15 2.10 -4.48
CA GLN A 49 -1.60 0.72 -4.24
C GLN A 49 -0.44 -0.18 -3.83
N LEU A 50 -0.75 -1.17 -3.01
CA LEU A 50 0.15 -2.27 -2.74
C LEU A 50 0.37 -3.10 -4.01
N VAL A 51 1.60 -3.55 -4.23
CA VAL A 51 1.98 -4.36 -5.40
C VAL A 51 1.60 -5.81 -5.14
N GLU A 52 0.90 -6.48 -6.05
CA GLU A 52 0.62 -7.91 -5.86
C GLU A 52 1.91 -8.74 -5.78
N SER A 53 1.89 -9.68 -4.86
CA SER A 53 2.94 -10.68 -4.65
C SER A 53 2.48 -11.98 -5.30
N GLY A 54 2.41 -11.99 -6.63
CA GLY A 54 2.27 -13.21 -7.45
C GLY A 54 0.95 -14.00 -7.32
N SER A 55 -0.01 -13.66 -8.16
CA SER A 55 -0.76 -14.63 -8.98
C SER A 55 -0.87 -13.95 -10.35
N GLU A 56 0.04 -14.17 -11.29
CA GLU A 56 0.04 -15.35 -12.16
C GLU A 56 1.46 -15.91 -12.35
N GLU A 57 1.74 -17.03 -11.68
CA GLU A 57 2.45 -18.25 -12.14
C GLU A 57 2.57 -19.24 -10.98
#